data_AF-A0AAE3QZP5-F1
#
_entry.id   AF-A0AAE3QZP5-F1
#
_cell.length_a   1.000
_cell.length_b   1.000
_cell.length_c   1.000
_cell.angle_alpha   90.00
_cell.angle_beta   90.00
_cell.angle_gamma   90.00
#
_symmetry.space_group_name_H-M   'P 1'
#
loop_
_entity.id
_entity.type
_entity.pdbx_description
1 polymer ?
#
loop_
_entity_poly.entity_id
_entity_poly.type
_entity_poly.pdbx_seq_one_letter_code
_entity_poly.pdbx_strand_id
1 'polypeptide(L)'
;MIQRYWLYGMLLISFGIKAQTNLPLAQKLVKAYPGYLKEVDGNYIVWKDGTRMVWDDGKTKTFNQALNNPDLEDQIAQPYTPGEKYTIPTVDQDPGRIRYEPFFLKMYGGSKEEVEQNLVEIDWLPKTSHTKLKVTKVNGVAEKLQAISKELEALPHLHKYLIDPGGTFSWRKIAATTRMSNHSYAIAIDINVKHSNYWQWEVKDSTARIQYKNQIPMEIVKIFEKYDFIWGGKWYHYDTMHFEYRPELF
;
A
#
# COMPACT_ATOMS: atom_id res chain seq x y z
N MET A 1 -44.32 -52.90 -28.31
CA MET A 1 -44.30 -51.53 -27.78
C MET A 1 -42.89 -51.28 -27.24
N ILE A 2 -41.98 -50.73 -28.05
CA ILE A 2 -40.57 -50.50 -27.68
C ILE A 2 -40.31 -49.01 -27.84
N GLN A 3 -40.05 -48.33 -26.72
CA GLN A 3 -39.81 -46.89 -26.66
C GLN A 3 -38.29 -46.66 -26.76
N ARG A 4 -37.83 -46.03 -27.86
CA ARG A 4 -36.45 -45.55 -28.01
C ARG A 4 -36.36 -44.13 -27.48
N TYR A 5 -35.58 -43.91 -26.43
CA TYR A 5 -35.18 -42.58 -25.98
C TYR A 5 -33.89 -42.17 -26.69
N TRP A 6 -33.92 -41.03 -27.39
CA TRP A 6 -32.73 -40.37 -27.91
C TRP A 6 -32.23 -39.37 -26.86
N LEU A 7 -31.07 -39.62 -26.28
CA LEU A 7 -30.34 -38.63 -25.48
C LEU A 7 -29.56 -37.72 -26.43
N TYR A 8 -30.00 -36.48 -26.57
CA TYR A 8 -29.19 -35.39 -27.14
C TYR A 8 -28.23 -34.90 -26.05
N GLY A 9 -26.94 -35.15 -26.23
CA GLY A 9 -25.89 -34.54 -25.41
C GLY A 9 -25.70 -33.08 -25.81
N MET A 10 -26.06 -32.14 -24.93
CA MET A 10 -25.63 -30.74 -25.05
C MET A 10 -24.16 -30.64 -24.64
N LEU A 11 -23.29 -30.38 -25.62
CA LEU A 11 -21.91 -29.99 -25.38
C LEU A 11 -21.90 -28.53 -24.91
N LEU A 12 -21.75 -28.31 -23.60
CA LEU A 12 -21.50 -26.97 -23.05
C LEU A 12 -20.04 -26.59 -23.32
N ILE A 13 -19.81 -25.80 -24.36
CA ILE A 13 -18.53 -25.13 -24.58
C ILE A 13 -18.47 -23.97 -23.60
N SER A 14 -17.74 -24.13 -22.50
CA SER A 14 -17.40 -23.02 -21.62
C SER A 14 -16.36 -22.14 -22.32
N PHE A 15 -16.82 -21.01 -22.87
CA PHE A 15 -15.92 -19.92 -23.21
C PHE A 15 -15.40 -19.32 -21.90
N GLY A 16 -14.27 -19.82 -21.44
CA GLY A 16 -13.49 -19.15 -20.41
C GLY A 16 -13.11 -17.77 -20.94
N ILE A 17 -13.73 -16.71 -20.41
CA ILE A 17 -13.26 -15.35 -20.60
C ILE A 17 -11.85 -15.33 -20.03
N LYS A 18 -10.83 -15.34 -20.90
CA LYS A 18 -9.46 -15.11 -20.47
C LYS A 18 -9.42 -13.69 -19.89
N ALA A 19 -9.32 -13.57 -18.58
CA ALA A 19 -8.94 -12.32 -17.95
C ALA A 19 -7.65 -11.84 -18.64
N GLN A 20 -7.74 -10.70 -19.32
CA GLN A 20 -6.63 -10.17 -20.08
C GLN A 20 -5.72 -9.44 -19.10
N THR A 21 -4.67 -10.12 -18.66
CA THR A 21 -3.67 -9.55 -17.75
C THR A 21 -3.20 -8.20 -18.29
N ASN A 22 -3.35 -7.15 -17.49
CA ASN A 22 -2.72 -5.86 -17.76
C ASN A 22 -1.20 -6.02 -17.56
N LEU A 23 -0.55 -6.56 -18.59
CA LEU A 23 0.84 -6.99 -18.54
C LEU A 23 1.80 -5.86 -18.10
N PRO A 24 1.63 -4.59 -18.51
CA PRO A 24 2.42 -3.47 -17.97
C PRO A 24 2.34 -3.32 -16.44
N LEU A 25 1.15 -3.36 -15.83
CA LEU A 25 0.99 -3.23 -14.38
C LEU A 25 1.55 -4.45 -13.64
N ALA A 26 1.29 -5.66 -14.13
CA ALA A 26 1.83 -6.87 -13.54
C ALA A 26 3.37 -6.89 -13.57
N GLN A 27 3.97 -6.43 -14.68
CA GLN A 27 5.42 -6.28 -14.78
C GLN A 27 5.96 -5.20 -13.85
N LYS A 28 5.22 -4.10 -13.65
CA LYS A 28 5.59 -3.06 -12.69
C LYS A 28 5.69 -3.63 -11.28
N LEU A 29 4.70 -4.44 -10.86
CA LEU A 29 4.73 -5.14 -9.57
C LEU A 29 5.96 -6.05 -9.43
N VAL A 30 6.25 -6.88 -10.44
CA VAL A 30 7.43 -7.78 -10.41
C VAL A 30 8.74 -7.00 -10.30
N LYS A 31 8.88 -5.92 -11.07
CA LYS A 31 10.08 -5.06 -11.05
C LYS A 31 10.29 -4.35 -9.71
N ALA A 32 9.22 -4.01 -9.01
CA ALA A 32 9.26 -3.32 -7.73
C ALA A 32 9.78 -4.18 -6.58
N TYR A 33 9.66 -5.51 -6.69
CA TYR A 33 10.07 -6.46 -5.65
C TYR A 33 11.02 -7.54 -6.19
N PRO A 34 12.18 -7.17 -6.74
CA PRO A 34 13.07 -8.10 -7.46
C PRO A 34 13.73 -9.12 -6.54
N GLY A 35 13.70 -8.94 -5.22
CA GLY A 35 14.14 -9.92 -4.23
C GLY A 35 13.17 -11.09 -4.04
N TYR A 36 11.88 -10.89 -4.32
CA TYR A 36 10.80 -11.82 -3.95
C TYR A 36 10.00 -12.32 -5.16
N LEU A 37 9.85 -11.49 -6.18
CA LEU A 37 9.07 -11.81 -7.38
C LEU A 37 10.01 -12.19 -8.53
N LYS A 38 9.58 -13.19 -9.31
CA LYS A 38 10.33 -13.75 -10.43
C LYS A 38 9.83 -13.19 -11.76
N GLU A 39 8.55 -13.43 -12.07
CA GLU A 39 7.98 -13.12 -13.37
C GLU A 39 6.46 -13.05 -13.34
N VAL A 40 5.88 -12.57 -14.44
CA VAL A 40 4.46 -12.68 -14.75
C VAL A 40 4.29 -13.90 -15.67
N ASP A 41 3.43 -14.85 -15.29
CA ASP A 41 3.07 -16.01 -16.12
C ASP A 41 1.55 -16.08 -16.29
N GLY A 42 1.07 -15.61 -17.44
CA GLY A 42 -0.35 -15.43 -17.70
C GLY A 42 -0.99 -14.52 -16.65
N ASN A 43 -2.07 -15.01 -16.02
CA ASN A 43 -2.77 -14.30 -14.96
C ASN A 43 -2.18 -14.53 -13.56
N TYR A 44 -0.89 -14.83 -13.47
CA TYR A 44 -0.22 -15.10 -12.20
C TYR A 44 1.05 -14.28 -12.03
N ILE A 45 1.27 -13.85 -10.80
CA ILE A 45 2.56 -13.39 -10.31
C ILE A 45 3.28 -14.57 -9.70
N VAL A 46 4.46 -14.88 -10.21
CA VAL A 46 5.30 -16.00 -9.76
C VAL A 46 6.33 -15.48 -8.77
N TRP A 47 6.34 -16.03 -7.58
CA TRP A 47 7.33 -15.75 -6.54
C TRP A 47 8.61 -16.55 -6.80
N LYS A 48 9.74 -16.09 -6.26
CA LYS A 48 11.02 -16.79 -6.39
C LYS A 48 11.07 -18.15 -5.70
N ASP A 49 10.19 -18.38 -4.72
CA ASP A 49 10.02 -19.69 -4.09
C ASP A 49 9.16 -20.66 -4.92
N GLY A 50 8.71 -20.25 -6.12
CA GLY A 50 7.90 -21.05 -7.03
C GLY A 50 6.38 -20.97 -6.78
N THR A 51 5.94 -20.35 -5.68
CA THR A 51 4.51 -20.14 -5.43
C THR A 51 3.92 -19.08 -6.38
N ARG A 52 2.60 -19.13 -6.58
CA ARG A 52 1.89 -18.27 -7.53
C ARG A 52 0.74 -17.56 -6.84
N MET A 53 0.52 -16.30 -7.19
CA MET A 53 -0.67 -15.54 -6.79
C MET A 53 -1.42 -15.11 -8.05
N VAL A 54 -2.75 -15.20 -8.00
CA VAL A 54 -3.61 -14.70 -9.08
C VAL A 54 -3.44 -13.18 -9.17
N TRP A 55 -3.21 -12.68 -10.37
CA TRP A 55 -3.06 -11.25 -10.63
C TRP A 55 -4.42 -10.52 -10.56
N ASP A 56 -5.38 -10.97 -11.35
CA ASP A 56 -6.70 -10.34 -11.51
C ASP A 56 -7.80 -11.41 -11.44
N ASP A 57 -8.82 -11.20 -10.60
CA ASP A 57 -9.96 -12.12 -10.46
C ASP A 57 -11.02 -12.00 -11.58
N GLY A 58 -10.83 -11.04 -12.49
CA GLY A 58 -11.66 -10.77 -13.66
C GLY A 58 -12.97 -10.07 -13.35
N LYS A 59 -13.17 -9.56 -12.12
CA LYS A 59 -14.41 -8.89 -11.73
C LYS A 59 -14.27 -7.38 -11.83
N THR A 60 -15.30 -6.73 -12.39
CA THR A 60 -15.47 -5.29 -12.23
C THR A 60 -15.94 -4.98 -10.81
N LYS A 61 -15.14 -4.21 -10.07
CA LYS A 61 -15.40 -3.84 -8.68
C LYS A 61 -15.68 -2.34 -8.58
N THR A 62 -16.63 -1.96 -7.75
CA THR A 62 -16.72 -0.58 -7.23
C THR A 62 -15.56 -0.31 -6.28
N PHE A 63 -15.27 0.97 -5.98
CA PHE A 63 -14.22 1.33 -5.03
C PHE A 63 -14.37 0.58 -3.69
N ASN A 64 -15.57 0.57 -3.10
CA ASN A 64 -15.82 -0.13 -1.83
C ASN A 64 -15.67 -1.66 -1.94
N GLN A 65 -15.96 -2.25 -3.10
CA GLN A 65 -15.74 -3.69 -3.29
C GLN A 65 -14.24 -4.00 -3.39
N ALA A 66 -13.48 -3.26 -4.19
CA ALA A 66 -12.03 -3.42 -4.29
C ALA A 66 -11.33 -3.12 -2.96
N LEU A 67 -11.79 -2.11 -2.21
CA LEU A 67 -11.24 -1.74 -0.91
C LEU A 67 -11.37 -2.84 0.16
N ASN A 68 -12.39 -3.69 0.05
CA ASN A 68 -12.71 -4.73 1.03
C ASN A 68 -12.38 -6.16 0.55
N ASN A 69 -12.41 -6.41 -0.76
CA ASN A 69 -12.10 -7.71 -1.38
C ASN A 69 -11.21 -7.52 -2.62
N PRO A 70 -9.97 -7.01 -2.44
CA PRO A 70 -9.06 -6.78 -3.55
C PRO A 70 -8.40 -8.06 -4.07
N ASP A 71 -7.81 -7.94 -5.25
CA ASP A 71 -6.71 -8.76 -5.75
C ASP A 71 -5.44 -7.89 -6.01
N LEU A 72 -4.42 -8.46 -6.65
CA LEU A 72 -3.16 -7.76 -6.91
C LEU A 72 -3.30 -6.62 -7.91
N GLU A 73 -4.20 -6.73 -8.88
CA GLU A 73 -4.46 -5.69 -9.86
C GLU A 73 -5.08 -4.46 -9.19
N ASP A 74 -6.10 -4.68 -8.34
CA ASP A 74 -6.79 -3.59 -7.63
C ASP A 74 -5.82 -2.74 -6.78
N GLN A 75 -4.77 -3.36 -6.20
CA GLN A 75 -3.78 -2.71 -5.34
C GLN A 75 -2.97 -1.62 -6.04
N ILE A 76 -2.77 -1.75 -7.36
CA ILE A 76 -1.91 -0.90 -8.19
C ILE A 76 -2.68 -0.19 -9.32
N ALA A 77 -3.98 -0.48 -9.48
CA ALA A 77 -4.83 0.07 -10.51
C ALA A 77 -4.90 1.62 -10.50
N GLN A 78 -4.88 2.23 -9.31
CA GLN A 78 -4.87 3.70 -9.18
C GLN A 78 -3.43 4.25 -9.26
N PRO A 79 -3.11 5.11 -10.25
CA PRO A 79 -1.76 5.64 -10.40
C PRO A 79 -1.41 6.63 -9.29
N TYR A 80 -0.21 6.48 -8.74
CA TYR A 80 0.39 7.48 -7.85
C TYR A 80 1.26 8.44 -8.67
N THR A 81 1.03 9.75 -8.54
CA THR A 81 1.85 10.76 -9.23
C THR A 81 2.81 11.42 -8.23
N PRO A 82 4.12 11.13 -8.27
CA PRO A 82 5.10 11.76 -7.39
C PRO A 82 5.33 13.23 -7.72
N GLY A 83 5.86 13.98 -6.77
CA GLY A 83 6.22 15.38 -6.90
C GLY A 83 5.26 16.36 -6.24
N GLU A 84 5.67 17.64 -6.28
CA GLU A 84 5.03 18.77 -5.59
C GLU A 84 3.71 19.20 -6.24
N LYS A 85 3.58 18.96 -7.56
CA LYS A 85 2.32 19.20 -8.28
C LYS A 85 1.44 17.98 -8.12
N TYR A 86 0.54 18.02 -7.14
CA TYR A 86 -0.54 17.05 -7.02
C TYR A 86 -1.88 17.77 -7.08
N THR A 87 -2.82 17.17 -7.79
CA THR A 87 -4.21 17.60 -7.75
C THR A 87 -4.84 17.05 -6.48
N ILE A 88 -5.69 17.86 -5.82
CA ILE A 88 -6.52 17.36 -4.72
C ILE A 88 -7.34 16.18 -5.29
N PRO A 89 -7.21 14.97 -4.72
CA PRO A 89 -7.87 13.80 -5.27
C PRO A 89 -9.39 13.95 -5.30
N THR A 90 -10.03 13.50 -6.38
CA THR A 90 -11.49 13.43 -6.44
C THR A 90 -12.00 12.24 -5.64
N VAL A 91 -13.32 12.15 -5.44
CA VAL A 91 -13.96 11.05 -4.70
C VAL A 91 -13.37 9.70 -5.12
N ASP A 92 -12.97 8.91 -4.11
CA ASP A 92 -12.42 7.54 -4.23
C ASP A 92 -11.07 7.41 -4.96
N GLN A 93 -10.38 8.52 -5.25
CA GLN A 93 -8.98 8.52 -5.68
C GLN A 93 -8.05 8.40 -4.46
N ASP A 94 -7.69 7.17 -4.11
CA ASP A 94 -6.83 6.81 -2.99
C ASP A 94 -5.68 5.87 -3.45
N PRO A 95 -4.74 6.34 -4.29
CA PRO A 95 -3.67 5.50 -4.85
C PRO A 95 -2.85 4.82 -3.74
N GLY A 96 -2.87 3.48 -3.73
CA GLY A 96 -2.21 2.65 -2.72
C GLY A 96 -3.06 2.30 -1.48
N ARG A 97 -4.25 2.86 -1.30
CA ARG A 97 -5.08 2.53 -0.11
C ARG A 97 -5.75 1.14 -0.21
N ILE A 98 -5.97 0.66 -1.43
CA ILE A 98 -6.39 -0.72 -1.70
C ILE A 98 -5.17 -1.64 -1.55
N ARG A 99 -5.30 -2.71 -0.77
CA ARG A 99 -4.18 -3.57 -0.35
C ARG A 99 -4.62 -5.03 -0.34
N TYR A 100 -3.95 -5.86 -1.14
CA TYR A 100 -4.18 -7.29 -1.12
C TYR A 100 -3.41 -7.94 0.03
N GLU A 101 -4.07 -8.08 1.19
CA GLU A 101 -3.46 -8.56 2.44
C GLU A 101 -2.60 -9.84 2.28
N PRO A 102 -3.01 -10.89 1.53
CA PRO A 102 -2.19 -12.08 1.33
C PRO A 102 -0.81 -11.80 0.73
N PHE A 103 -0.67 -10.77 -0.11
CA PHE A 103 0.62 -10.35 -0.67
C PHE A 103 1.57 -9.84 0.41
N PHE A 104 1.08 -8.95 1.27
CA PHE A 104 1.88 -8.37 2.35
C PHE A 104 2.21 -9.39 3.44
N LEU A 105 1.26 -10.25 3.82
CA LEU A 105 1.51 -11.34 4.76
C LEU A 105 2.62 -12.26 4.25
N LYS A 106 2.57 -12.65 2.97
CA LYS A 106 3.61 -13.50 2.39
C LYS A 106 4.97 -12.80 2.32
N MET A 107 5.00 -11.50 2.06
CA MET A 107 6.24 -10.74 1.89
C MET A 107 6.92 -10.39 3.23
N TYR A 108 6.15 -9.95 4.22
CA TYR A 108 6.66 -9.32 5.43
C TYR A 108 6.45 -10.16 6.71
N GLY A 109 5.54 -11.12 6.69
CA GLY A 109 5.21 -12.00 7.82
C GLY A 109 3.70 -12.20 8.00
N GLY A 110 3.29 -13.45 8.22
CA GLY A 110 1.89 -13.86 8.41
C GLY A 110 1.37 -13.67 9.83
N SER A 111 2.27 -13.46 10.80
CA SER A 111 1.95 -13.20 12.20
C SER A 111 2.78 -12.04 12.76
N LYS A 112 2.40 -11.57 13.96
CA LYS A 112 3.16 -10.55 14.69
C LYS A 112 4.60 -11.02 14.93
N GLU A 113 4.76 -12.27 15.36
CA GLU A 113 6.05 -12.86 15.71
C GLU A 113 6.96 -12.98 14.47
N GLU A 114 6.41 -13.38 13.33
CA GLU A 114 7.15 -13.45 12.07
C GLU A 114 7.60 -12.07 11.59
N VAL A 115 6.75 -11.04 11.73
CA VAL A 115 7.15 -9.66 11.40
C VAL A 115 8.24 -9.18 12.36
N GLU A 116 8.10 -9.41 13.66
CA GLU A 116 9.05 -8.96 14.69
C GLU A 116 10.48 -9.49 14.45
N GLN A 117 10.63 -10.72 13.92
CA GLN A 117 11.93 -11.29 13.53
C GLN A 117 12.64 -10.54 12.40
N ASN A 118 11.89 -9.77 11.62
CA ASN A 118 12.39 -8.96 10.52
C ASN A 118 12.63 -7.50 10.88
N LEU A 119 12.29 -7.08 12.10
CA LEU A 119 12.45 -5.69 12.53
C LEU A 119 13.88 -5.41 12.98
N VAL A 120 14.34 -4.22 12.64
CA VAL A 120 15.55 -3.60 13.17
C VAL A 120 15.20 -2.23 13.75
N GLU A 121 16.01 -1.74 14.67
CA GLU A 121 15.86 -0.39 15.20
C GLU A 121 16.68 0.60 14.38
N ILE A 122 16.08 1.73 14.03
CA ILE A 122 16.75 2.87 13.40
C ILE A 122 16.65 4.11 14.30
N ASP A 123 17.59 5.04 14.12
CA ASP A 123 17.54 6.35 14.77
C ASP A 123 16.82 7.37 13.89
N TRP A 124 15.63 7.78 14.32
CA TRP A 124 14.87 8.86 13.71
C TRP A 124 15.33 10.21 14.24
N LEU A 125 15.79 11.07 13.32
CA LEU A 125 16.43 12.34 13.63
C LEU A 125 17.47 12.19 14.75
N PRO A 126 18.61 11.52 14.48
CA PRO A 126 19.59 11.10 15.48
C PRO A 126 20.25 12.23 16.26
N LYS A 127 20.07 13.51 15.90
CA LYS A 127 20.57 14.65 16.69
C LYS A 127 19.46 15.53 17.27
N THR A 128 18.26 15.45 16.70
CA THR A 128 17.13 16.32 17.08
C THR A 128 16.09 15.61 17.94
N SER A 129 15.62 14.42 17.53
CA SER A 129 14.54 13.69 18.23
C SER A 129 15.06 12.48 19.02
N HIS A 130 16.13 11.84 18.55
CA HIS A 130 16.68 10.60 19.13
C HIS A 130 15.64 9.47 19.30
N THR A 131 14.59 9.46 18.48
CA THR A 131 13.51 8.48 18.61
C THR A 131 13.92 7.17 17.94
N LYS A 132 13.84 6.05 18.67
CA LYS A 132 14.05 4.72 18.12
C LYS A 132 12.78 4.23 17.42
N LEU A 133 12.89 3.83 16.16
CA LEU A 133 11.78 3.27 15.38
C LEU A 133 12.09 1.83 14.97
N LYS A 134 11.10 0.94 15.08
CA LYS A 134 11.20 -0.45 14.61
C LYS A 134 10.72 -0.55 13.18
N VAL A 135 11.59 -0.95 12.27
CA VAL A 135 11.33 -0.95 10.81
C VAL A 135 11.74 -2.29 10.24
N THR A 136 11.03 -2.79 9.24
CA THR A 136 11.40 -4.06 8.61
C THR A 136 12.67 -3.91 7.77
N LYS A 137 13.56 -4.91 7.83
CA LYS A 137 14.72 -5.04 6.93
C LYS A 137 14.34 -5.59 5.55
N VAL A 138 13.14 -6.18 5.42
CA VAL A 138 12.64 -6.73 4.15
C VAL A 138 12.56 -5.62 3.11
N ASN A 139 13.01 -5.88 1.88
CA ASN A 139 13.10 -4.90 0.78
C ASN A 139 13.95 -3.65 1.08
N GLY A 140 14.79 -3.68 2.12
CA GLY A 140 15.65 -2.56 2.48
C GLY A 140 14.91 -1.34 3.05
N VAL A 141 13.71 -1.55 3.62
CA VAL A 141 12.87 -0.43 4.11
C VAL A 141 13.54 0.32 5.27
N ALA A 142 14.18 -0.39 6.20
CA ALA A 142 14.91 0.22 7.30
C ALA A 142 16.04 1.16 6.82
N GLU A 143 16.81 0.72 5.82
CA GLU A 143 17.90 1.49 5.22
C GLU A 143 17.37 2.73 4.50
N LYS A 144 16.28 2.59 3.74
CA LYS A 144 15.59 3.70 3.08
C LYS A 144 15.07 4.72 4.08
N LEU A 145 14.40 4.28 5.15
CA LEU A 145 13.85 5.18 6.16
C LEU A 145 14.96 5.85 7.00
N GLN A 146 16.08 5.17 7.24
CA GLN A 146 17.26 5.77 7.86
C GLN A 146 17.89 6.85 6.96
N ALA A 147 17.90 6.66 5.63
CA ALA A 147 18.36 7.66 4.68
C ALA A 147 17.44 8.88 4.63
N ILE A 148 16.11 8.67 4.63
CA ILE A 148 15.11 9.74 4.78
C ILE A 148 15.34 10.53 6.07
N SER A 149 15.50 9.84 7.21
CA SER A 149 15.80 10.45 8.52
C SER A 149 17.03 11.37 8.44
N LYS A 150 18.11 10.92 7.79
CA LYS A 150 19.34 11.70 7.63
C LYS A 150 19.16 12.95 6.76
N GLU A 151 18.39 12.86 5.67
CA GLU A 151 18.10 14.03 4.82
C GLU A 151 17.25 15.05 5.57
N LEU A 152 16.23 14.60 6.29
CA LEU A 152 15.34 15.46 7.06
C LEU A 152 16.02 16.11 8.28
N GLU A 153 16.96 15.42 8.92
CA GLU A 153 17.80 15.97 9.99
C GLU A 153 18.54 17.24 9.53
N ALA A 154 18.96 17.29 8.26
CA ALA A 154 19.65 18.45 7.69
C ALA A 154 18.75 19.66 7.38
N LEU A 155 17.44 19.58 7.66
CA LEU A 155 16.44 20.59 7.32
C LEU A 155 15.67 21.09 8.57
N PRO A 156 16.28 21.97 9.40
CA PRO A 156 15.71 22.41 10.68
C PRO A 156 14.32 23.05 10.59
N HIS A 157 13.99 23.71 9.48
CA HIS A 157 12.67 24.33 9.28
C HIS A 157 11.54 23.30 9.17
N LEU A 158 11.85 22.03 8.91
CA LEU A 158 10.89 20.92 8.82
C LEU A 158 10.72 20.16 10.14
N HIS A 159 11.64 20.30 11.10
CA HIS A 159 11.69 19.45 12.30
C HIS A 159 10.41 19.42 13.12
N LYS A 160 9.65 20.53 13.17
CA LYS A 160 8.36 20.57 13.88
C LYS A 160 7.33 19.54 13.37
N TYR A 161 7.46 19.08 12.13
CA TYR A 161 6.58 18.05 11.53
C TYR A 161 7.09 16.62 11.73
N LEU A 162 8.23 16.45 12.38
CA LEU A 162 9.00 15.20 12.38
C LEU A 162 9.44 14.76 13.78
N ILE A 163 9.54 15.70 14.72
CA ILE A 163 9.70 15.42 16.15
C ILE A 163 8.40 14.75 16.64
N ASP A 164 8.50 13.80 17.57
CA ASP A 164 7.36 13.03 18.11
C ASP A 164 6.56 12.26 17.03
N PRO A 165 7.21 11.33 16.30
CA PRO A 165 6.50 10.51 15.32
C PRO A 165 5.43 9.64 15.98
N GLY A 166 4.32 9.43 15.27
CA GLY A 166 3.26 8.49 15.66
C GLY A 166 3.72 7.03 15.62
N GLY A 167 4.88 6.77 15.01
CA GLY A 167 5.58 5.50 15.04
C GLY A 167 5.48 4.71 13.74
N THR A 168 6.09 3.53 13.74
CA THR A 168 6.23 2.66 12.56
C THR A 168 5.51 1.33 12.74
N PHE A 169 5.90 0.54 13.75
CA PHE A 169 5.36 -0.80 13.96
C PHE A 169 4.23 -0.81 14.97
N SER A 170 3.08 -1.34 14.55
CA SER A 170 1.95 -1.64 15.41
C SER A 170 1.14 -2.74 14.77
N TRP A 171 1.19 -3.96 15.33
CA TRP A 171 0.41 -5.09 14.83
C TRP A 171 -1.08 -4.89 15.17
N ARG A 172 -1.83 -4.35 14.20
CA ARG A 172 -3.25 -4.00 14.38
C ARG A 172 -4.03 -4.01 13.08
N LYS A 173 -5.35 -4.14 13.22
CA LYS A 173 -6.30 -3.81 12.16
C LYS A 173 -6.51 -2.30 12.07
N ILE A 174 -6.90 -1.81 10.90
CA ILE A 174 -7.34 -0.43 10.73
C ILE A 174 -8.65 -0.23 11.50
N ALA A 175 -8.75 0.88 12.25
CA ALA A 175 -9.89 1.19 13.09
C ALA A 175 -11.22 1.07 12.30
N ALA A 176 -12.22 0.44 12.93
CA ALA A 176 -13.53 0.15 12.33
C ALA A 176 -13.51 -0.73 11.06
N THR A 177 -12.45 -1.50 10.81
CA THR A 177 -12.38 -2.44 9.69
C THR A 177 -11.79 -3.79 10.12
N THR A 178 -11.87 -4.79 9.26
CA THR A 178 -11.23 -6.09 9.44
C THR A 178 -9.83 -6.19 8.83
N ARG A 179 -9.38 -5.15 8.12
CA ARG A 179 -8.18 -5.14 7.27
C ARG A 179 -6.93 -4.82 8.07
N MET A 180 -5.83 -5.51 7.80
CA MET A 180 -4.54 -5.23 8.43
C MET A 180 -4.01 -3.84 8.07
N SER A 181 -3.42 -3.15 9.04
CA SER A 181 -2.71 -1.88 8.80
C SER A 181 -1.31 -2.15 8.24
N ASN A 182 -0.81 -1.29 7.35
CA ASN A 182 0.58 -1.38 6.88
C ASN A 182 1.62 -1.09 7.99
N HIS A 183 1.22 -0.47 9.09
CA HIS A 183 2.04 -0.42 10.31
C HIS A 183 2.32 -1.81 10.89
N SER A 184 1.45 -2.79 10.65
CA SER A 184 1.67 -4.17 11.09
C SER A 184 2.83 -4.85 10.37
N TYR A 185 3.25 -4.34 9.21
CA TYR A 185 4.41 -4.85 8.46
C TYR A 185 5.66 -4.00 8.65
N ALA A 186 5.56 -2.94 9.48
CA ALA A 186 6.63 -1.95 9.70
C ALA A 186 7.19 -1.34 8.40
N ILE A 187 6.34 -1.19 7.39
CA ILE A 187 6.62 -0.51 6.11
C ILE A 187 6.06 0.91 6.04
N ALA A 188 5.42 1.36 7.12
CA ALA A 188 4.80 2.67 7.23
C ALA A 188 5.35 3.46 8.41
N ILE A 189 5.24 4.78 8.34
CA ILE A 189 5.53 5.73 9.42
C ILE A 189 4.45 6.81 9.44
N ASP A 190 4.01 7.17 10.64
CA ASP A 190 3.27 8.40 10.89
C ASP A 190 4.25 9.44 11.45
N ILE A 191 4.55 10.52 10.72
CA ILE A 191 5.68 11.42 11.06
C ILE A 191 5.40 12.39 12.21
N ASN A 192 4.16 12.87 12.37
CA ASN A 192 3.71 13.69 13.48
C ASN A 192 2.17 13.87 13.40
N VAL A 193 1.46 13.52 14.47
CA VAL A 193 -0.02 13.60 14.52
C VAL A 193 -0.52 15.02 14.79
N LYS A 194 0.22 15.81 15.59
CA LYS A 194 -0.16 17.17 15.98
C LYS A 194 -0.10 18.16 14.81
N HIS A 195 0.84 17.95 13.90
CA HIS A 195 1.10 18.81 12.75
C HIS A 195 0.61 18.18 11.44
N SER A 196 -0.48 17.41 11.50
CA SER A 196 -1.11 16.77 10.35
C SER A 196 -2.63 16.99 10.33
N ASN A 197 -3.27 16.42 9.34
CA ASN A 197 -4.70 16.36 9.11
C ASN A 197 -5.08 14.94 8.68
N TYR A 198 -6.21 14.46 9.20
CA TYR A 198 -6.80 13.18 8.85
C TYR A 198 -8.28 13.37 8.52
N TRP A 199 -8.73 12.77 7.43
CA TRP A 199 -10.07 13.02 6.88
C TRP A 199 -11.20 12.75 7.89
N GLN A 200 -11.08 11.72 8.74
CA GLN A 200 -12.13 11.41 9.72
C GLN A 200 -12.25 12.44 10.85
N TRP A 201 -11.21 13.24 11.11
CA TRP A 201 -11.30 14.32 12.10
C TRP A 201 -12.18 15.48 11.61
N GLU A 202 -12.38 15.57 10.30
CA GLU A 202 -13.09 16.68 9.64
C GLU A 202 -14.50 16.29 9.20
N VAL A 203 -14.77 14.99 9.03
CA VAL A 203 -16.10 14.48 8.66
C VAL A 203 -17.03 14.47 9.87
N LYS A 204 -18.02 15.37 9.85
CA LYS A 204 -19.11 15.42 10.85
C LYS A 204 -20.39 14.70 10.38
N ASP A 205 -20.52 14.52 9.06
CA ASP A 205 -21.63 13.84 8.38
C ASP A 205 -21.03 12.95 7.30
N SER A 206 -21.34 11.65 7.35
CA SER A 206 -20.78 10.64 6.44
C SER A 206 -21.20 10.82 4.98
N THR A 207 -22.19 11.67 4.70
CA THR A 207 -22.66 11.98 3.35
C THR A 207 -22.03 13.23 2.74
N ALA A 208 -21.35 14.05 3.55
CA ALA A 208 -20.73 15.27 3.09
C ALA A 208 -19.40 14.99 2.35
N ARG A 209 -19.12 15.77 1.30
CA ARG A 209 -17.83 15.72 0.59
C ARG A 209 -16.70 16.10 1.54
N ILE A 210 -15.63 15.29 1.54
CA ILE A 210 -14.44 15.55 2.35
C ILE A 210 -13.76 16.84 1.86
N GLN A 211 -13.58 17.80 2.77
CA GLN A 211 -12.76 18.99 2.51
C GLN A 211 -11.30 18.65 2.75
N TYR A 212 -10.47 18.83 1.72
CA TYR A 212 -9.04 18.57 1.79
C TYR A 212 -8.33 19.59 2.69
N LYS A 213 -7.45 19.09 3.56
CA LYS A 213 -6.58 19.89 4.41
C LYS A 213 -5.21 19.24 4.48
N ASN A 214 -4.16 20.06 4.46
CA ASN A 214 -2.80 19.60 4.64
C ASN A 214 -1.96 20.65 5.37
N GLN A 215 -1.08 20.18 6.24
CA GLN A 215 -0.07 20.97 6.93
C GLN A 215 1.37 20.52 6.58
N ILE A 216 1.53 19.33 6.01
CA ILE A 216 2.83 18.72 5.71
C ILE A 216 3.47 19.42 4.51
N PRO A 217 4.68 19.98 4.65
CA PRO A 217 5.41 20.56 3.53
C PRO A 217 5.73 19.52 2.45
N MET A 218 5.54 19.90 1.18
CA MET A 218 5.83 19.01 0.06
C MET A 218 7.30 18.61 -0.07
N GLU A 219 8.20 19.37 0.56
CA GLU A 219 9.62 19.01 0.68
C GLU A 219 9.81 17.69 1.42
N ILE A 220 9.05 17.46 2.51
CA ILE A 220 9.06 16.18 3.23
C ILE A 220 8.56 15.07 2.30
N VAL A 221 7.43 15.31 1.63
CA VAL A 221 6.81 14.33 0.74
C VAL A 221 7.76 13.89 -0.37
N LYS A 222 8.45 14.84 -1.00
CA LYS A 222 9.42 14.58 -2.06
C LYS A 222 10.61 13.76 -1.59
N ILE A 223 11.08 13.99 -0.36
CA ILE A 223 12.16 13.19 0.23
C ILE A 223 11.69 11.74 0.41
N PHE A 224 10.48 11.51 0.93
CA PHE A 224 9.93 10.16 1.04
C PHE A 224 9.76 9.47 -0.33
N GLU A 225 9.23 10.19 -1.31
CA GLU A 225 9.00 9.68 -2.67
C GLU A 225 10.30 9.29 -3.40
N LYS A 226 11.42 9.95 -3.12
CA LYS A 226 12.75 9.55 -3.63
C LYS A 226 13.14 8.13 -3.21
N TYR A 227 12.56 7.64 -2.11
CA TYR A 227 12.81 6.31 -1.54
C TYR A 227 11.59 5.39 -1.66
N ASP A 228 10.70 5.66 -2.60
CA ASP A 228 9.55 4.83 -2.97
C ASP A 228 8.45 4.73 -1.88
N PHE A 229 8.38 5.72 -0.99
CA PHE A 229 7.27 5.87 -0.07
C PHE A 229 6.18 6.75 -0.70
N ILE A 230 4.95 6.23 -0.73
CA ILE A 230 3.79 7.04 -1.07
C ILE A 230 3.30 7.80 0.16
N TRP A 231 2.58 8.90 -0.07
CA TRP A 231 2.04 9.76 0.97
C TRP A 231 0.52 9.70 1.06
N GLY A 232 -0.01 9.48 2.26
CA GLY A 232 -1.44 9.41 2.52
C GLY A 232 -2.18 10.74 2.30
N GLY A 233 -1.47 11.86 2.19
CA GLY A 233 -2.06 13.15 1.81
C GLY A 233 -2.45 13.26 0.32
N LYS A 234 -2.10 12.28 -0.51
CA LYS A 234 -2.57 12.16 -1.92
C LYS A 234 -3.78 11.23 -2.06
N TRP A 235 -4.48 10.92 -0.97
CA TRP A 235 -5.74 10.19 -0.99
C TRP A 235 -6.92 11.17 -0.83
N TYR A 236 -8.06 10.86 -1.44
CA TYR A 236 -9.33 11.53 -1.14
C TYR A 236 -9.68 11.33 0.34
N HIS A 237 -9.50 10.11 0.85
CA HIS A 237 -9.52 9.79 2.27
C HIS A 237 -8.14 10.06 2.90
N TYR A 238 -7.71 11.32 2.88
CA TYR A 238 -6.35 11.70 3.25
C TYR A 238 -5.94 11.36 4.68
N ASP A 239 -4.70 10.90 4.81
CA ASP A 239 -4.00 10.71 6.08
C ASP A 239 -2.61 11.33 5.96
N THR A 240 -2.51 12.63 6.28
CA THR A 240 -1.32 13.40 5.90
C THR A 240 -0.10 13.10 6.77
N MET A 241 -0.25 12.50 7.96
CA MET A 241 0.92 12.04 8.72
C MET A 241 1.53 10.77 8.12
N HIS A 242 0.77 10.03 7.31
CA HIS A 242 1.08 8.66 6.93
C HIS A 242 1.93 8.58 5.66
N PHE A 243 3.01 7.82 5.74
CA PHE A 243 3.84 7.42 4.62
C PHE A 243 4.02 5.90 4.63
N GLU A 244 3.95 5.26 3.47
CA GLU A 244 4.17 3.81 3.36
C GLU A 244 5.00 3.43 2.14
N TYR A 245 5.92 2.49 2.32
CA TYR A 245 6.79 1.98 1.27
C TYR A 245 5.99 1.14 0.28
N ARG A 246 5.86 1.63 -0.96
CA ARG A 246 5.03 1.05 -2.03
C ARG A 246 5.73 1.22 -3.39
N PRO A 247 6.85 0.53 -3.61
CA PRO A 247 7.67 0.69 -4.81
C PRO A 247 6.94 0.33 -6.10
N GLU A 248 5.89 -0.48 -6.03
CA GLU A 248 5.08 -0.82 -7.19
C GLU A 248 4.27 0.36 -7.75
N LEU A 249 4.18 1.47 -7.00
CA LEU A 249 3.49 2.68 -7.44
C LEU A 249 4.41 3.69 -8.16
N PHE A 250 5.73 3.45 -8.21
CA PHE A 250 6.72 4.28 -8.91
C PHE A 250 7.08 3.68 -10.28
#